data_AF-A0A8B8N3W5-F1
#
_entry.id   AF-A0A8B8N3W5-F1
#
_cell.length_a   1.000
_cell.length_b   1.000
_cell.length_c   1.000
_cell.angle_alpha   90.00
_cell.angle_beta   90.00
_cell.angle_gamma   90.00
#
_symmetry.space_group_name_H-M   'P 1'
#
loop_
_entity.id
_entity.type
_entity.pdbx_description
1 polymer ?
#
loop_
_entity_poly.entity_id
_entity_poly.type
_entity_poly.pdbx_seq_one_letter_code
_entity_poly.pdbx_strand_id
1 'polypeptide(L)'
;MASSISPGHLRIPQSLSLSPPKPRSQLLVPPSSSAATSLVRSPFTAASIRSREFASRSGVAWLRVIARASASGISPDSSDALGDVRIFAASGQPVMFKDLWDQNEGMAIVALLRHFGCPCCWELALALKESKAKFDSAGVKLIAVGVGTPDKARILAERLPFPMDCLYADPEHKSYDILGLYYGLGRTFFNPASAKVFSRFDALQKAVKNYTIEATPDDRSSVLQQGGMFVFKGKELLYARKDEGTGDHAPLDDILDICCRVPVS
;
A
#
# COMPACT_ATOMS: atom_id res chain seq x y z
N MET A 1 -56.14 21.36 34.28
CA MET A 1 -56.07 19.92 34.59
C MET A 1 -54.64 19.47 34.34
N ALA A 2 -53.87 19.39 35.42
CA ALA A 2 -52.52 18.84 35.43
C ALA A 2 -52.61 17.33 35.66
N SER A 3 -51.73 16.55 35.05
CA SER A 3 -51.53 15.14 35.41
C SER A 3 -50.05 14.84 35.39
N SER A 4 -49.51 14.76 36.60
CA SER A 4 -48.18 14.32 36.97
C SER A 4 -48.14 12.79 36.98
N ILE A 5 -47.08 12.19 36.46
CA ILE A 5 -46.73 10.78 36.72
C ILE A 5 -45.24 10.75 37.12
N SER A 6 -45.00 10.21 38.31
CA SER A 6 -43.69 10.04 38.95
C SER A 6 -42.96 8.76 38.49
N PRO A 7 -41.65 8.63 38.76
CA PRO A 7 -40.75 7.74 38.02
C PRO A 7 -40.62 6.33 38.64
N GLY A 8 -40.54 5.32 37.77
CA GLY A 8 -40.25 3.94 38.13
C GLY A 8 -38.75 3.65 38.22
N HIS A 9 -38.36 3.08 39.36
CA HIS A 9 -37.04 2.55 39.68
C HIS A 9 -36.52 1.54 38.64
N LEU A 10 -35.31 1.76 38.13
CA LEU A 10 -34.51 0.74 37.45
C LEU A 10 -33.22 0.48 38.24
N ARG A 11 -33.11 -0.75 38.74
CA ARG A 11 -31.98 -1.28 39.51
C ARG A 11 -30.75 -1.46 38.61
N ILE A 12 -29.62 -0.92 39.06
CA ILE A 12 -28.28 -1.13 38.50
C ILE A 12 -27.69 -2.40 39.14
N PRO A 13 -27.23 -3.40 38.38
CA PRO A 13 -26.48 -4.52 38.95
C PRO A 13 -25.04 -4.11 39.30
N GLN A 14 -24.60 -4.53 40.48
CA GLN A 14 -23.26 -4.29 41.00
C GLN A 14 -22.18 -5.06 40.23
N SER A 15 -21.05 -4.39 40.08
CA SER A 15 -19.77 -4.79 39.50
C SER A 15 -19.22 -6.14 40.00
N LEU A 16 -18.81 -7.00 39.06
CA LEU A 16 -17.88 -8.11 39.30
C LEU A 16 -16.46 -7.54 39.40
N SER A 17 -15.88 -7.59 40.60
CA SER A 17 -14.46 -7.26 40.82
C SER A 17 -13.59 -8.45 40.39
N LEU A 18 -12.72 -8.24 39.40
CA LEU A 18 -11.64 -9.17 39.06
C LEU A 18 -10.31 -8.58 39.52
N SER A 19 -9.66 -9.27 40.46
CA SER A 19 -8.34 -8.94 40.99
C SER A 19 -7.24 -9.22 39.94
N PRO A 20 -6.15 -8.42 39.91
CA PRO A 20 -5.06 -8.64 38.96
C PRO A 20 -4.13 -9.79 39.37
N PRO A 21 -3.47 -10.48 38.42
CA PRO A 21 -2.54 -11.57 38.72
C PRO A 21 -1.17 -11.05 39.19
N LYS A 22 -0.55 -11.79 40.12
CA LYS A 22 0.81 -11.56 40.63
C LYS A 22 1.87 -11.95 39.59
N PRO A 23 3.00 -11.22 39.48
CA PRO A 23 4.13 -11.65 38.65
C PRO A 23 5.00 -12.68 39.39
N ARG A 24 5.44 -13.71 38.66
CA ARG A 24 6.27 -14.81 39.14
C ARG A 24 7.72 -14.62 38.66
N SER A 25 8.63 -14.69 39.62
CA SER A 25 10.05 -15.08 39.59
C SER A 25 10.98 -14.54 38.50
N GLN A 26 11.90 -13.66 38.95
CA GLN A 26 13.17 -13.37 38.31
C GLN A 26 14.15 -14.54 38.51
N LEU A 27 14.75 -15.01 37.41
CA LEU A 27 15.91 -15.91 37.44
C LEU A 27 17.20 -15.07 37.43
N LEU A 28 18.05 -15.32 38.43
CA LEU A 28 19.44 -14.86 38.51
C LEU A 28 20.30 -15.53 37.43
N VAL A 29 21.18 -14.75 36.79
CA VAL A 29 22.42 -15.21 36.15
C VAL A 29 23.53 -14.17 36.45
N PRO A 30 24.76 -14.60 36.80
CA PRO A 30 25.78 -13.77 37.45
C PRO A 30 26.65 -12.95 36.47
N PRO A 31 27.51 -12.02 36.97
CA PRO A 31 28.31 -11.16 36.11
C PRO A 31 29.66 -11.80 35.78
N SER A 32 30.18 -11.53 34.58
CA SER A 32 31.60 -11.74 34.26
C SER A 32 32.23 -10.44 33.76
N SER A 33 33.30 -10.10 34.47
CA SER A 33 34.20 -8.95 34.44
C SER A 33 34.66 -8.47 33.06
N SER A 34 34.63 -7.14 32.91
CA SER A 34 35.48 -6.38 31.99
C SER A 34 36.89 -6.24 32.58
N ALA A 35 37.91 -6.57 31.80
CA ALA A 35 39.28 -6.13 32.03
C ALA A 35 39.73 -5.28 30.84
N ALA A 36 40.07 -4.04 31.14
CA ALA A 36 40.68 -3.09 30.23
C ALA A 36 42.17 -3.38 30.08
N THR A 37 42.73 -3.11 28.90
CA THR A 37 44.04 -2.46 28.81
C THR A 37 44.10 -1.62 27.54
N SER A 38 44.39 -0.35 27.78
CA SER A 38 44.70 0.70 26.83
C SER A 38 46.16 0.60 26.37
N LEU A 39 46.48 1.09 25.16
CA LEU A 39 47.34 2.26 24.96
C LEU A 39 48.07 2.27 23.59
N VAL A 40 48.05 3.48 22.99
CA VAL A 40 49.13 4.15 22.21
C VAL A 40 49.20 3.81 20.70
N ARG A 41 48.80 4.74 19.80
CA ARG A 41 49.56 5.86 19.16
C ARG A 41 50.75 5.33 18.33
N SER A 42 51.07 5.72 17.09
CA SER A 42 50.56 6.67 16.07
C SER A 42 51.29 6.30 14.73
N PRO A 43 51.55 7.21 13.75
CA PRO A 43 51.11 7.03 12.36
C PRO A 43 52.25 6.81 11.36
N PHE A 44 51.99 6.30 10.15
CA PHE A 44 52.92 6.49 9.03
C PHE A 44 52.19 6.73 7.71
N THR A 45 52.31 7.99 7.28
CA THR A 45 52.62 8.54 5.95
C THR A 45 52.15 7.84 4.66
N ALA A 46 51.63 8.71 3.80
CA ALA A 46 51.25 8.57 2.42
C ALA A 46 52.27 7.88 1.49
N ALA A 47 51.74 7.18 0.49
CA ALA A 47 52.39 7.04 -0.81
C ALA A 47 51.33 7.03 -1.92
N SER A 48 51.43 8.04 -2.77
CA SER A 48 50.78 8.14 -4.07
C SER A 48 51.35 7.07 -5.00
N ILE A 49 50.48 6.27 -5.62
CA ILE A 49 50.81 5.52 -6.83
C ILE A 49 49.75 5.85 -7.88
N ARG A 50 50.17 6.69 -8.82
CA ARG A 50 49.55 6.87 -10.12
C ARG A 50 49.92 5.64 -10.95
N SER A 51 48.95 4.99 -11.60
CA SER A 51 49.05 4.57 -13.01
C SER A 51 47.94 3.60 -13.45
N ARG A 52 47.48 3.90 -14.67
CA ARG A 52 46.99 3.00 -15.73
C ARG A 52 45.50 2.65 -15.75
N GLU A 53 44.84 3.29 -16.72
CA GLU A 53 43.73 2.75 -17.46
C GLU A 53 43.88 1.24 -17.70
N PHE A 54 42.82 0.51 -17.36
CA PHE A 54 42.47 -0.73 -18.00
C PHE A 54 41.00 -0.65 -18.38
N ALA A 55 40.75 -0.42 -19.66
CA ALA A 55 39.51 -0.81 -20.28
C ALA A 55 39.42 -2.34 -20.20
N SER A 56 38.42 -2.87 -19.51
CA SER A 56 37.95 -4.24 -19.76
C SER A 56 36.48 -4.38 -19.43
N ARG A 57 35.75 -4.71 -20.48
CA ARG A 57 34.36 -5.11 -20.50
C ARG A 57 34.17 -6.32 -19.59
N SER A 58 33.28 -6.21 -18.61
CA SER A 58 32.54 -7.37 -18.12
C SER A 58 31.16 -6.92 -17.67
N GLY A 59 30.29 -6.77 -18.66
CA GLY A 59 28.85 -6.78 -18.44
C GLY A 59 28.47 -8.17 -17.96
N VAL A 60 28.52 -8.38 -16.65
CA VAL A 60 27.88 -9.54 -16.02
C VAL A 60 26.48 -9.09 -15.70
N ALA A 61 25.57 -9.41 -16.63
CA ALA A 61 24.14 -9.21 -16.49
C ALA A 61 23.67 -9.89 -15.20
N TRP A 62 23.39 -9.09 -14.18
CA TRP A 62 22.71 -9.53 -12.98
C TRP A 62 21.22 -9.66 -13.34
N LEU A 63 20.88 -10.74 -14.02
CA LEU A 63 19.50 -11.16 -14.25
C LEU A 63 18.92 -11.60 -12.91
N ARG A 64 18.42 -10.64 -12.13
CA ARG A 64 17.39 -10.95 -11.13
C ARG A 64 16.21 -11.53 -11.90
N VAL A 65 15.96 -12.81 -11.70
CA VAL A 65 14.73 -13.48 -12.12
C VAL A 65 13.60 -12.78 -11.36
N ILE A 66 13.02 -11.75 -11.97
CA ILE A 66 11.71 -11.25 -11.57
C ILE A 66 10.77 -12.42 -11.88
N ALA A 67 10.16 -12.99 -10.84
CA ALA A 67 9.06 -13.91 -11.01
C ALA A 67 8.04 -13.19 -11.89
N ARG A 68 7.95 -13.63 -13.14
CA ARG A 68 7.15 -12.98 -14.18
C ARG A 68 5.70 -13.05 -13.71
N ALA A 69 5.21 -11.94 -13.16
CA ALA A 69 3.79 -11.76 -12.94
C ALA A 69 3.12 -11.97 -14.30
N SER A 70 2.17 -12.90 -14.38
CA SER A 70 1.51 -13.26 -15.62
C SER A 70 0.79 -12.04 -16.20
N ALA A 71 1.38 -11.41 -17.21
CA ALA A 71 0.67 -10.49 -18.11
C ALA A 71 -0.46 -11.21 -18.86
N SER A 72 -0.44 -12.55 -18.88
CA SER A 72 -1.53 -13.40 -19.32
C SER A 72 -2.65 -13.44 -18.27
N GLY A 73 -3.54 -12.46 -18.28
CA GLY A 73 -4.70 -12.46 -17.37
C GLY A 73 -5.88 -11.57 -17.74
N ILE A 74 -5.74 -10.63 -18.66
CA ILE A 74 -6.82 -9.71 -19.06
C ILE A 74 -7.04 -9.87 -20.56
N SER A 75 -8.22 -10.34 -20.95
CA SER A 75 -8.62 -10.38 -22.36
C SER A 75 -8.84 -8.95 -22.88
N PRO A 76 -8.76 -8.70 -24.20
CA PRO A 76 -9.14 -7.40 -24.78
C PRO A 76 -10.52 -6.93 -24.28
N ASP A 77 -11.49 -7.86 -24.20
CA ASP A 77 -12.82 -7.61 -23.66
C ASP A 77 -12.80 -7.07 -22.21
N SER A 78 -11.86 -7.54 -21.40
CA SER A 78 -11.71 -7.11 -20.01
C SER A 78 -11.10 -5.70 -19.92
N SER A 79 -10.23 -5.31 -20.86
CA SER A 79 -9.71 -3.94 -20.93
C SER A 79 -10.77 -2.95 -21.39
N ASP A 80 -11.60 -3.33 -22.37
CA ASP A 80 -12.72 -2.49 -22.82
C ASP A 80 -13.78 -2.37 -21.71
N ALA A 81 -14.12 -3.48 -21.04
CA ALA A 81 -15.02 -3.47 -19.89
C ALA A 81 -14.50 -2.58 -18.75
N LEU A 82 -13.19 -2.62 -18.46
CA LEU A 82 -12.58 -1.73 -17.47
C LEU A 82 -12.72 -0.26 -17.88
N GLY A 83 -12.47 0.04 -19.16
CA GLY A 83 -12.57 1.39 -19.71
C GLY A 83 -13.94 2.04 -19.52
N ASP A 84 -15.01 1.24 -19.55
CA ASP A 84 -16.40 1.68 -19.38
C ASP A 84 -16.87 1.74 -17.92
N VAL A 85 -16.01 1.40 -16.95
CA VAL A 85 -16.31 1.59 -15.53
C VAL A 85 -16.33 3.08 -15.19
N ARG A 86 -17.47 3.54 -14.66
CA ARG A 86 -17.59 4.85 -14.03
C ARG A 86 -17.09 4.78 -12.59
N ILE A 87 -16.06 5.56 -12.28
CA ILE A 87 -15.56 5.79 -10.92
C ILE A 87 -15.70 7.28 -10.57
N PHE A 88 -15.25 7.67 -9.38
CA PHE A 88 -15.36 9.04 -8.91
C PHE A 88 -13.99 9.56 -8.48
N ALA A 89 -13.59 10.74 -8.95
CA ALA A 89 -12.46 11.45 -8.36
C ALA A 89 -12.73 11.76 -6.87
N ALA A 90 -11.70 11.93 -6.04
CA ALA A 90 -11.87 12.33 -4.64
C ALA A 90 -12.60 13.68 -4.46
N SER A 91 -12.65 14.51 -5.51
CA SER A 91 -13.47 15.73 -5.59
C SER A 91 -14.98 15.47 -5.74
N GLY A 92 -15.39 14.21 -5.96
CA GLY A 92 -16.78 13.80 -6.19
C GLY A 92 -17.18 13.76 -7.67
N GLN A 93 -16.31 14.19 -8.59
CA GLN A 93 -16.64 14.19 -10.01
C GLN A 93 -16.64 12.77 -10.59
N PRO A 94 -17.70 12.33 -11.29
CA PRO A 94 -17.72 11.05 -11.98
C PRO A 94 -16.80 11.11 -13.21
N VAL A 95 -16.03 10.05 -13.43
CA VAL A 95 -15.10 9.90 -14.55
C VAL A 95 -15.17 8.46 -15.08
N MET A 96 -14.95 8.27 -16.39
CA MET A 96 -14.77 6.92 -16.94
C MET A 96 -13.31 6.52 -16.79
N PHE A 97 -13.07 5.24 -16.54
CA PHE A 97 -11.72 4.71 -16.36
C PHE A 97 -10.81 4.99 -17.57
N LYS A 98 -11.36 4.86 -18.79
CA LYS A 98 -10.65 5.13 -20.05
C LYS A 98 -10.20 6.58 -20.23
N ASP A 99 -10.80 7.52 -19.50
CA ASP A 99 -10.48 8.94 -19.62
C ASP A 99 -9.30 9.35 -18.71
N LEU A 100 -8.76 8.42 -17.91
CA LEU A 100 -7.74 8.72 -16.91
C LEU A 100 -6.30 8.77 -17.47
N TRP A 101 -6.06 8.09 -18.60
CA TRP A 101 -4.81 8.12 -19.37
C TRP A 101 -5.10 7.88 -20.84
N ASP A 102 -4.11 8.16 -21.70
CA ASP A 102 -4.23 7.88 -23.13
C ASP A 102 -4.27 6.37 -23.41
N GLN A 103 -5.40 5.90 -23.93
CA GLN A 103 -5.67 4.50 -24.23
C GLN A 103 -4.92 3.95 -25.44
N ASN A 104 -4.22 4.79 -26.21
CA ASN A 104 -3.45 4.34 -27.38
C ASN A 104 -2.00 4.02 -27.00
N GLU A 105 -1.31 4.96 -26.36
CA GLU A 105 0.13 4.83 -26.07
C GLU A 105 0.54 5.24 -24.65
N GLY A 106 -0.35 5.90 -23.91
CA GLY A 106 -0.08 6.38 -22.56
C GLY A 106 0.17 5.24 -21.58
N MET A 107 1.08 5.45 -20.64
CA MET A 107 1.40 4.46 -19.62
C MET A 107 0.79 4.86 -18.28
N ALA A 108 0.14 3.91 -17.61
CA ALA A 108 -0.52 4.16 -16.33
C ALA A 108 -0.24 3.05 -15.32
N ILE A 109 0.02 3.47 -14.08
CA ILE A 109 -0.01 2.60 -12.90
C ILE A 109 -1.39 2.74 -12.29
N VAL A 110 -2.09 1.61 -12.19
CA VAL A 110 -3.39 1.52 -11.56
C VAL A 110 -3.24 0.75 -10.24
N ALA A 111 -3.23 1.48 -9.14
CA ALA A 111 -3.07 0.96 -7.79
C ALA A 111 -4.44 0.83 -7.10
N LEU A 112 -4.92 -0.40 -6.96
CA LEU A 112 -6.21 -0.73 -6.35
C LEU A 112 -5.97 -0.94 -4.84
N LEU A 113 -6.28 0.08 -4.04
CA LEU A 113 -6.29 0.00 -2.58
C LEU A 113 -7.48 -0.85 -2.13
N ARG A 114 -7.32 -1.66 -1.08
CA ARG A 114 -8.43 -2.46 -0.52
C ARG A 114 -9.65 -1.58 -0.18
N HIS A 115 -9.41 -0.52 0.58
CA HIS A 115 -10.36 0.52 0.94
C HIS A 115 -9.62 1.66 1.66
N PHE A 116 -10.23 2.85 1.76
CA PHE A 116 -9.58 4.03 2.36
C PHE A 116 -9.38 3.91 3.88
N GLY A 117 -10.10 3.02 4.56
CA GLY A 117 -9.91 2.76 6.00
C GLY A 117 -8.84 1.73 6.36
N CYS A 118 -8.10 1.17 5.40
CA CYS A 118 -7.13 0.10 5.66
C CYS A 118 -5.75 0.69 6.01
N PRO A 119 -5.16 0.38 7.19
CA PRO A 119 -3.83 0.87 7.56
C PRO A 119 -2.72 0.53 6.56
N CYS A 120 -2.71 -0.69 6.03
CA CYS A 120 -1.76 -1.09 4.99
C CYS A 120 -1.95 -0.29 3.68
N CYS A 121 -3.19 0.11 3.37
CA CYS A 121 -3.43 0.97 2.21
C CYS A 121 -2.92 2.40 2.42
N TRP A 122 -2.88 2.90 3.66
CA TRP A 122 -2.22 4.17 3.97
C TRP A 122 -0.71 4.06 3.80
N GLU A 123 -0.13 2.92 4.19
CA GLU A 123 1.29 2.62 3.93
C GLU A 123 1.61 2.62 2.43
N LEU A 124 0.83 1.90 1.62
CA LEU A 124 0.99 1.88 0.16
C LEU A 124 0.78 3.28 -0.44
N ALA A 125 -0.26 3.99 -0.02
CA ALA A 125 -0.54 5.34 -0.51
C ALA A 125 0.61 6.31 -0.18
N LEU A 126 1.24 6.19 0.99
CA LEU A 126 2.40 7.01 1.34
C LEU A 126 3.58 6.71 0.41
N ALA A 127 3.86 5.43 0.17
CA ALA A 127 4.95 5.00 -0.72
C ALA A 127 4.71 5.45 -2.18
N LEU A 128 3.47 5.37 -2.66
CA LEU A 128 3.07 5.87 -3.98
C LEU A 128 3.22 7.39 -4.09
N LYS A 129 2.78 8.13 -3.07
CA LYS A 129 2.97 9.59 -2.98
C LYS A 129 4.45 9.95 -3.04
N GLU A 130 5.30 9.28 -2.27
CA GLU A 130 6.75 9.54 -2.25
C GLU A 130 7.43 9.18 -3.58
N SER A 131 6.84 8.25 -4.34
CA SER A 131 7.36 7.82 -5.65
C SER A 131 6.79 8.62 -6.84
N LYS A 132 5.74 9.44 -6.64
CA LYS A 132 5.01 10.10 -7.72
C LYS A 132 5.90 10.88 -8.68
N ALA A 133 6.86 11.65 -8.15
CA ALA A 133 7.78 12.44 -8.99
C ALA A 133 8.59 11.58 -9.97
N LYS A 134 8.91 10.32 -9.60
CA LYS A 134 9.60 9.38 -10.49
C LYS A 134 8.67 8.89 -11.61
N PHE A 135 7.41 8.59 -11.28
CA PHE A 135 6.40 8.22 -12.28
C PHE A 135 6.15 9.36 -13.25
N ASP A 136 5.96 10.59 -12.75
CA ASP A 136 5.78 11.78 -13.58
C ASP A 136 6.97 12.00 -14.52
N SER A 137 8.20 11.85 -14.01
CA SER A 137 9.43 11.99 -14.82
C SER A 137 9.58 10.91 -15.90
N ALA A 138 8.95 9.75 -15.72
CA ALA A 138 8.89 8.66 -16.69
C ALA A 138 7.68 8.78 -17.63
N GLY A 139 6.87 9.83 -17.54
CA GLY A 139 5.64 9.98 -18.34
C GLY A 139 4.53 9.00 -17.95
N VAL A 140 4.58 8.43 -16.74
CA VAL A 140 3.62 7.42 -16.27
C VAL A 140 2.59 8.06 -15.36
N LYS A 141 1.31 7.88 -15.70
CA LYS A 141 0.18 8.37 -14.90
C LYS A 141 -0.02 7.46 -13.67
N LEU A 142 -0.03 8.04 -12.47
CA LEU A 142 -0.46 7.34 -11.26
C LEU A 142 -1.97 7.48 -11.04
N ILE A 143 -2.65 6.36 -10.90
CA ILE A 143 -4.09 6.25 -10.62
C ILE A 143 -4.26 5.34 -9.41
N ALA A 144 -4.59 5.90 -8.26
CA ALA A 144 -4.93 5.16 -7.05
C ALA A 144 -6.45 5.10 -6.89
N VAL A 145 -7.01 3.90 -6.80
CA VAL A 145 -8.45 3.66 -6.66
C VAL A 145 -8.69 2.93 -5.36
N GLY A 146 -9.69 3.30 -4.56
CA GLY A 146 -10.09 2.57 -3.36
C GLY A 146 -11.58 2.25 -3.36
N VAL A 147 -11.97 1.13 -2.75
CA VAL A 147 -13.38 0.87 -2.44
C VAL A 147 -13.85 1.84 -1.35
N GLY A 148 -14.99 2.49 -1.59
CA GLY A 148 -15.59 3.50 -0.72
C GLY A 148 -16.14 4.68 -1.51
N THR A 149 -16.65 5.70 -0.82
CA THR A 149 -17.18 6.92 -1.45
C THR A 149 -16.08 7.97 -1.65
N PRO A 150 -16.29 8.98 -2.52
CA PRO A 150 -15.35 10.10 -2.70
C PRO A 150 -14.98 10.82 -1.40
N ASP A 151 -15.90 10.92 -0.45
CA ASP A 151 -15.63 11.54 0.86
C ASP A 151 -14.61 10.72 1.65
N LYS A 152 -14.65 9.38 1.58
CA LYS A 152 -13.64 8.51 2.20
C LYS A 152 -12.27 8.67 1.54
N ALA A 153 -12.24 8.84 0.22
CA ALA A 153 -11.02 9.14 -0.53
C ALA A 153 -10.42 10.49 -0.09
N ARG A 154 -11.26 11.51 0.08
CA ARG A 154 -10.83 12.84 0.52
C ARG A 154 -10.18 12.82 1.91
N ILE A 155 -10.70 12.00 2.83
CA ILE A 155 -10.06 11.81 4.14
C ILE A 155 -8.62 11.32 4.00
N LEU A 156 -8.36 10.33 3.13
CA LEU A 156 -6.99 9.87 2.85
C LEU A 156 -6.14 11.01 2.29
N ALA A 157 -6.66 11.74 1.29
CA ALA A 157 -5.94 12.83 0.65
C ALA A 157 -5.59 13.97 1.62
N GLU A 158 -6.48 14.35 2.52
CA GLU A 158 -6.26 15.43 3.49
C GLU A 158 -5.32 15.00 4.63
N ARG A 159 -5.48 13.78 5.15
CA ARG A 159 -4.74 13.32 6.33
C ARG A 159 -3.38 12.70 6.03
N LEU A 160 -3.20 12.08 4.85
CA LEU A 160 -1.92 11.55 4.33
C LEU A 160 -1.21 12.52 3.34
N PRO A 161 -1.69 13.76 3.22
CA PRO A 161 -1.51 14.61 2.03
C PRO A 161 -1.30 13.87 0.70
N PHE A 162 -2.18 12.93 0.33
CA PHE A 162 -2.07 12.21 -0.95
C PHE A 162 -2.58 13.09 -2.11
N PRO A 163 -1.92 13.13 -3.28
CA PRO A 163 -2.34 13.95 -4.42
C PRO A 163 -3.76 13.62 -4.90
N MET A 164 -4.67 14.60 -4.80
CA MET A 164 -6.09 14.44 -5.12
C MET A 164 -6.35 14.08 -6.59
N ASP A 165 -5.50 14.55 -7.49
CA ASP A 165 -5.55 14.30 -8.93
C ASP A 165 -5.12 12.87 -9.33
N CYS A 166 -4.61 12.10 -8.37
CA CYS A 166 -4.29 10.69 -8.50
C CYS A 166 -5.26 9.78 -7.75
N LEU A 167 -6.27 10.30 -7.05
CA LEU A 167 -7.08 9.53 -6.11
C LEU A 167 -8.55 9.43 -6.53
N TYR A 168 -9.03 8.19 -6.63
CA TYR A 168 -10.36 7.86 -7.10
C TYR A 168 -11.03 6.84 -6.19
N ALA A 169 -12.36 6.84 -6.21
CA ALA A 169 -13.23 5.96 -5.46
C ALA A 169 -14.06 5.13 -6.43
N ASP A 170 -14.12 3.82 -6.18
CA ASP A 170 -15.02 2.88 -6.86
C ASP A 170 -15.98 2.30 -5.82
N PRO A 171 -17.12 2.96 -5.54
CA PRO A 171 -18.05 2.54 -4.50
C PRO A 171 -18.66 1.16 -4.74
N GLU A 172 -18.79 0.77 -6.01
CA GLU A 172 -19.41 -0.49 -6.44
C GLU A 172 -18.37 -1.56 -6.74
N HIS A 173 -17.08 -1.34 -6.46
CA HIS A 173 -15.95 -2.23 -6.73
C HIS A 173 -15.91 -2.89 -8.12
N LYS A 174 -16.54 -2.30 -9.14
CA LYS A 174 -16.66 -2.88 -10.49
C LYS A 174 -15.30 -3.09 -11.15
N SER A 175 -14.37 -2.16 -10.93
CA SER A 175 -13.00 -2.30 -11.43
C SER A 175 -12.28 -3.50 -10.77
N TYR A 176 -12.60 -3.83 -9.52
CA TYR A 176 -12.02 -4.95 -8.79
C TYR A 176 -12.53 -6.28 -9.34
N ASP A 177 -13.84 -6.36 -9.66
CA ASP A 177 -14.46 -7.55 -10.26
C ASP A 177 -13.90 -7.84 -11.65
N ILE A 178 -13.81 -6.81 -12.51
CA ILE A 178 -13.27 -6.95 -13.87
C ILE A 178 -11.80 -7.38 -13.84
N LEU A 179 -11.00 -6.80 -12.93
CA LEU A 179 -9.61 -7.19 -12.73
C LEU A 179 -9.46 -8.52 -11.97
N GLY A 180 -10.56 -9.10 -11.50
CA GLY A 180 -10.63 -10.36 -10.76
C GLY A 180 -9.82 -10.34 -9.46
N LEU A 181 -9.88 -9.23 -8.71
CA LEU A 181 -9.25 -9.10 -7.40
C LEU A 181 -9.96 -9.96 -6.36
N TYR A 182 -9.21 -10.46 -5.39
CA TYR A 182 -9.76 -11.40 -4.42
C TYR A 182 -10.66 -10.73 -3.38
N TYR A 183 -11.61 -11.52 -2.88
CA TYR A 183 -12.50 -11.13 -1.79
C TYR A 183 -12.56 -12.27 -0.75
N GLY A 184 -12.62 -11.92 0.53
CA GLY A 184 -13.05 -12.86 1.58
C GLY A 184 -12.27 -12.82 2.89
N LEU A 185 -12.89 -13.41 3.92
CA LEU A 185 -12.42 -13.40 5.31
C LEU A 185 -11.06 -14.11 5.49
N GLY A 186 -10.93 -15.32 4.92
CA GLY A 186 -9.70 -16.13 5.00
C GLY A 186 -8.47 -15.38 4.47
N ARG A 187 -8.63 -14.77 3.30
CA ARG A 187 -7.58 -13.97 2.65
C ARG A 187 -7.26 -12.69 3.42
N THR A 188 -8.26 -12.08 4.03
CA THR A 188 -8.11 -10.81 4.73
C THR A 188 -7.38 -10.95 6.07
N PHE A 189 -7.73 -11.96 6.87
CA PHE A 189 -7.28 -12.06 8.26
C PHE A 189 -6.33 -13.22 8.55
N PHE A 190 -6.29 -14.24 7.69
CA PHE A 190 -5.57 -15.48 7.96
C PHE A 190 -4.55 -15.84 6.86
N ASN A 191 -4.30 -14.95 5.89
CA ASN A 191 -3.35 -15.23 4.82
C ASN A 191 -1.91 -15.01 5.29
N PRO A 192 -1.00 -16.00 5.15
CA PRO A 192 0.41 -15.85 5.49
C PRO A 192 1.11 -14.73 4.69
N ALA A 193 0.61 -14.35 3.52
CA ALA A 193 1.13 -13.22 2.74
C ALA A 193 1.11 -11.89 3.55
N SER A 194 0.19 -11.75 4.51
CA SER A 194 0.10 -10.61 5.40
C SER A 194 1.23 -10.53 6.44
N ALA A 195 2.01 -11.60 6.65
CA ALA A 195 3.12 -11.59 7.59
C ALA A 195 4.20 -10.55 7.25
N LYS A 196 4.32 -10.16 5.96
CA LYS A 196 5.24 -9.11 5.50
C LYS A 196 4.91 -7.71 6.05
N VAL A 197 3.74 -7.51 6.65
CA VAL A 197 3.41 -6.25 7.33
C VAL A 197 4.28 -6.05 8.57
N PHE A 198 4.62 -7.13 9.29
CA PHE A 198 5.43 -7.04 10.51
C PHE A 198 6.85 -6.51 10.26
N SER A 199 7.44 -6.81 9.10
CA SER A 199 8.76 -6.29 8.73
C SER A 199 8.76 -4.81 8.31
N ARG A 200 7.58 -4.19 8.16
CA ARG A 200 7.41 -2.80 7.69
C ARG A 200 6.78 -1.91 8.76
N PHE A 201 6.94 -2.27 10.03
CA PHE A 201 6.30 -1.59 11.15
C PHE A 201 6.55 -0.06 11.16
N ASP A 202 7.79 0.38 10.94
CA ASP A 202 8.13 1.82 10.94
C ASP A 202 7.43 2.58 9.80
N ALA A 203 7.35 1.97 8.61
CA ALA A 203 6.68 2.54 7.45
C ALA A 203 5.16 2.64 7.70
N LEU A 204 4.57 1.58 8.24
CA LEU A 204 3.17 1.56 8.64
C LEU A 204 2.89 2.63 9.70
N GLN A 205 3.70 2.69 10.76
CA GLN A 205 3.58 3.69 11.82
C GLN A 205 3.68 5.12 11.28
N LYS A 206 4.61 5.36 10.35
CA LYS A 206 4.77 6.65 9.67
C LYS A 206 3.51 7.01 8.87
N ALA A 207 2.94 6.06 8.14
CA ALA A 207 1.76 6.27 7.32
C ALA A 207 0.50 6.53 8.14
N VAL A 208 0.33 5.85 9.27
CA VAL A 208 -0.91 5.93 10.08
C VAL A 208 -0.90 7.05 11.12
N LYS A 209 0.08 7.97 11.10
CA LYS A 209 0.19 9.08 12.08
C LYS A 209 -1.10 9.90 12.22
N ASN A 210 -1.79 10.14 11.12
CA ASN A 210 -3.05 10.89 11.07
C ASN A 210 -4.25 10.01 10.68
N TYR A 211 -4.14 8.70 10.91
CA TYR A 211 -5.17 7.74 10.53
C TYR A 211 -6.52 8.00 11.22
N THR A 212 -7.60 7.69 10.52
CA THR A 212 -8.96 7.63 11.09
C THR A 212 -9.72 6.45 10.53
N ILE A 213 -10.50 5.80 11.40
CA ILE A 213 -11.41 4.73 11.03
C ILE A 213 -12.58 5.25 10.18
N GLU A 214 -12.85 6.56 10.19
CA GLU A 214 -13.93 7.20 9.42
C GLU A 214 -13.75 7.03 7.90
N ALA A 215 -12.51 6.84 7.43
CA ALA A 215 -12.19 6.53 6.04
C ALA A 215 -12.63 5.10 5.64
N THR A 216 -13.06 4.27 6.59
CA THR A 216 -13.63 2.95 6.26
C THR A 216 -14.95 3.13 5.51
N PRO A 217 -15.19 2.34 4.45
CA PRO A 217 -16.47 2.33 3.75
C PRO A 217 -17.63 2.04 4.71
N ASP A 218 -18.80 2.59 4.39
CA ASP A 218 -19.99 2.40 5.21
C ASP A 218 -20.52 0.96 5.08
N ASP A 219 -20.44 0.38 3.87
CA ASP A 219 -20.57 -1.06 3.70
C ASP A 219 -19.36 -1.78 4.31
N ARG A 220 -19.59 -2.50 5.41
CA ARG A 220 -18.56 -3.24 6.11
C ARG A 220 -18.13 -4.51 5.38
N SER A 221 -18.93 -5.04 4.46
CA SER A 221 -18.54 -6.20 3.66
C SER A 221 -17.34 -5.88 2.75
N SER A 222 -17.26 -4.63 2.28
CA SER A 222 -16.16 -4.11 1.46
C SER A 222 -14.78 -4.21 2.13
N VAL A 223 -14.70 -4.33 3.46
CA VAL A 223 -13.40 -4.51 4.15
C VAL A 223 -12.74 -5.86 3.87
N LEU A 224 -13.45 -6.80 3.23
CA LEU A 224 -12.91 -8.10 2.83
C LEU A 224 -12.27 -8.07 1.43
N GLN A 225 -12.45 -6.98 0.70
CA GLN A 225 -11.84 -6.77 -0.61
C GLN A 225 -10.31 -6.75 -0.49
N GLN A 226 -9.63 -7.38 -1.44
CA GLN A 226 -8.18 -7.27 -1.63
C GLN A 226 -7.84 -6.28 -2.74
N GLY A 227 -6.63 -5.74 -2.65
CA GLY A 227 -6.09 -4.76 -3.58
C GLY A 227 -5.27 -5.40 -4.69
N GLY A 228 -4.58 -4.56 -5.44
CA GLY A 228 -3.64 -5.00 -6.46
C GLY A 228 -2.92 -3.84 -7.13
N MET A 229 -1.93 -4.19 -7.94
CA MET A 229 -1.13 -3.25 -8.72
C MET A 229 -1.10 -3.70 -10.17
N PHE A 230 -1.45 -2.78 -11.07
CA PHE A 230 -1.50 -3.03 -12.50
C PHE A 230 -0.74 -1.94 -13.25
N VAL A 231 -0.09 -2.32 -14.35
CA VAL A 231 0.57 -1.39 -15.25
C VAL A 231 0.02 -1.60 -16.65
N PHE A 232 -0.48 -0.52 -17.24
CA PHE A 232 -1.03 -0.50 -18.59
C PHE A 232 -0.18 0.37 -19.52
N LYS A 233 -0.10 0.00 -20.80
CA LYS A 233 0.31 0.87 -21.90
C LYS A 233 -0.80 0.88 -22.94
N GLY A 234 -1.43 2.03 -23.13
CA GLY A 234 -2.73 2.10 -23.78
C GLY A 234 -3.71 1.17 -23.09
N LYS A 235 -4.26 0.21 -23.84
CA LYS A 235 -5.12 -0.88 -23.34
C LYS A 235 -4.35 -2.16 -22.96
N GLU A 236 -3.08 -2.26 -23.30
CA GLU A 236 -2.29 -3.46 -23.03
C GLU A 236 -1.91 -3.54 -21.55
N LEU A 237 -2.25 -4.66 -20.90
CA LEU A 237 -1.79 -4.97 -19.56
C LEU A 237 -0.35 -5.51 -19.60
N LEU A 238 0.59 -4.72 -19.08
CA LEU A 238 2.01 -5.10 -19.01
C LEU A 238 2.38 -5.83 -17.71
N TYR A 239 1.65 -5.54 -16.63
CA TYR A 239 1.89 -6.15 -15.32
C TYR A 239 0.60 -6.21 -14.52
N ALA A 240 0.39 -7.34 -13.84
CA ALA A 240 -0.70 -7.51 -12.88
C ALA A 240 -0.21 -8.25 -11.64
N ARG A 241 -0.46 -7.65 -10.47
CA ARG A 241 -0.31 -8.32 -9.17
C ARG A 241 -1.57 -8.11 -8.36
N LYS A 242 -2.20 -9.22 -8.00
CA LYS A 242 -3.35 -9.25 -7.10
C LYS A 242 -2.82 -9.53 -5.70
N ASP A 243 -3.20 -8.72 -4.72
CA ASP A 243 -2.72 -8.89 -3.35
C ASP A 243 -3.36 -10.15 -2.76
N GLU A 244 -2.56 -11.17 -2.42
CA GLU A 244 -3.10 -12.44 -1.91
C GLU A 244 -3.78 -12.27 -0.54
N GLY A 245 -3.33 -11.28 0.24
CA GLY A 245 -3.91 -10.88 1.51
C GLY A 245 -3.55 -9.45 1.91
N THR A 246 -4.06 -9.03 3.06
CA THR A 246 -3.89 -7.66 3.56
C THR A 246 -2.42 -7.27 3.65
N GLY A 247 -2.04 -6.20 2.95
CA GLY A 247 -0.69 -5.65 2.99
C GLY A 247 0.32 -6.36 2.09
N ASP A 248 -0.05 -7.39 1.33
CA ASP A 248 0.84 -8.02 0.34
C ASP A 248 0.91 -7.18 -0.93
N HIS A 249 1.38 -5.94 -0.83
CA HIS A 249 1.47 -5.00 -1.95
C HIS A 249 2.66 -5.29 -2.87
N ALA A 250 2.53 -4.92 -4.16
CA ALA A 250 3.61 -5.07 -5.12
C ALA A 250 4.86 -4.25 -4.71
N PRO A 251 6.08 -4.79 -4.85
CA PRO A 251 7.30 -4.00 -4.64
C PRO A 251 7.35 -2.85 -5.65
N LEU A 252 7.43 -1.60 -5.17
CA LEU A 252 7.44 -0.43 -6.06
C LEU A 252 8.67 -0.37 -6.97
N ASP A 253 9.79 -0.96 -6.56
CA ASP A 253 10.99 -1.06 -7.41
C ASP A 253 10.72 -1.88 -8.68
N ASP A 254 9.94 -2.97 -8.58
CA ASP A 254 9.56 -3.77 -9.75
C ASP A 254 8.66 -2.95 -10.69
N ILE A 255 7.75 -2.14 -10.13
CA ILE A 255 6.85 -1.27 -10.90
C ILE A 255 7.63 -0.17 -11.61
N LEU A 256 8.55 0.49 -10.90
CA LEU A 256 9.43 1.52 -11.46
C LEU A 256 10.32 0.95 -12.58
N ASP A 257 10.86 -0.26 -12.39
CA ASP A 257 11.69 -0.91 -13.39
C ASP A 257 10.92 -1.18 -14.70
N ILE A 258 9.67 -1.65 -14.60
CA ILE A 258 8.78 -1.83 -15.76
C ILE A 258 8.52 -0.48 -16.45
N CYS A 259 8.18 0.55 -15.67
CA CYS A 259 7.88 1.89 -16.18
C CYS A 259 9.06 2.54 -16.89
N CYS A 260 10.28 2.35 -16.39
CA CYS A 260 11.49 2.96 -16.95
C CYS A 260 12.07 2.19 -18.15
N ARG A 261 11.72 0.90 -18.32
CA ARG A 261 12.22 0.07 -19.43
C ARG A 261 11.37 0.16 -20.70
N VAL A 262 10.10 0.51 -20.56
CA VAL A 262 9.18 0.61 -21.69
C VAL A 262 9.24 2.04 -22.22
N PRO A 263 9.67 2.26 -23.47
CA PRO A 263 9.66 3.60 -24.05
C PRO A 263 8.23 4.14 -24.10
N VAL A 264 8.03 5.32 -23.51
CA VAL A 264 6.89 6.18 -23.81
C VAL A 264 7.26 6.91 -25.10
N SER A 265 6.43 6.77 -26.15
CA SER A 265 6.68 7.34 -27.49
C SER A 265 6.15 8.76 -27.57
#